data_AF-A0A0D3D476-F1
#
_entry.id   AF-A0A0D3D476-F1
#
_cell.length_a   1.000
_cell.length_b   1.000
_cell.length_c   1.000
_cell.angle_alpha   90.00
_cell.angle_beta   90.00
_cell.angle_gamma   90.00
#
_symmetry.space_group_name_H-M   'P 1'
#
loop_
_entity.id
_entity.type
_entity.pdbx_description
1 polymer ?
#
loop_
_entity_poly.entity_id
_entity_poly.type
_entity_poly.pdbx_seq_one_letter_code
_entity_poly.pdbx_strand_id
1 'polypeptide(L)'
;MKSPKIFEVLSLLLAFSVVDVVEFLVEDNTKYSVNALRFRDEIGGSNFARAANFVWGLFPQTKNPSDRRIVTMIKLLMEMVDGVAYNNIDEIHFNKGYLVDLSKDARREFSGVVYHEVVHSLLSNGMGQAPVCIIKRIADYVRLKEDHAPDHWVGSGGGHKWDKGYDVTARFLEYCNELMDVFVVELHKKMNDGYSENIKNNFMRYIWFST
;
A
#
# COMPACT_ATOMS: atom_id res chain seq x y z
N MET A 1 18.59 -6.51 68.36
CA MET A 1 17.96 -7.23 67.22
C MET A 1 18.02 -6.32 66.00
N LYS A 2 18.68 -6.76 64.92
CA LYS A 2 18.86 -5.98 63.68
C LYS A 2 17.58 -6.04 62.83
N SER A 3 17.14 -4.92 62.26
CA SER A 3 16.05 -4.90 61.26
C SER A 3 16.55 -5.47 59.93
N PRO A 4 15.72 -6.21 59.16
CA PRO A 4 16.08 -6.61 57.82
C PRO A 4 15.87 -5.44 56.84
N LYS A 5 16.90 -5.15 56.04
CA LYS A 5 16.83 -4.22 54.92
C LYS A 5 16.02 -4.86 53.79
N ILE A 6 14.93 -4.21 53.40
CA ILE A 6 14.12 -4.59 52.23
C ILE A 6 14.96 -4.22 50.99
N PHE A 7 15.30 -5.22 50.17
CA PHE A 7 15.86 -5.01 48.84
C PHE A 7 14.68 -4.77 47.88
N GLU A 8 14.54 -3.55 47.37
CA GLU A 8 13.67 -3.27 46.24
C GLU A 8 14.35 -3.78 44.95
N VAL A 9 13.76 -4.82 44.36
CA VAL A 9 14.14 -5.27 43.01
C VAL A 9 13.33 -4.44 42.03
N LEU A 10 13.99 -3.47 41.39
CA LEU A 10 13.41 -2.69 40.30
C LEU A 10 13.36 -3.57 39.04
N SER A 11 12.20 -4.17 38.76
CA SER A 11 11.98 -4.93 37.51
C SER A 11 11.88 -3.97 36.33
N LEU A 12 12.93 -3.93 35.51
CA LEU A 12 12.94 -3.23 34.23
C LEU A 12 12.15 -4.06 33.20
N LEU A 13 10.89 -3.70 32.96
CA LEU A 13 10.11 -4.24 31.84
C LEU A 13 10.68 -3.70 30.52
N LEU A 14 11.47 -4.52 29.83
CA LEU A 14 11.78 -4.32 28.42
C LEU A 14 10.50 -4.58 27.61
N ALA A 15 9.80 -3.51 27.24
CA ALA A 15 8.74 -3.57 26.24
C ALA A 15 9.38 -3.81 24.87
N PHE A 16 9.42 -5.07 24.43
CA PHE A 16 9.68 -5.38 23.03
C PHE A 16 8.41 -5.02 22.25
N SER A 17 8.46 -3.96 21.44
CA SER A 17 7.49 -3.79 20.37
C SER A 17 7.73 -4.91 19.37
N VAL A 18 6.84 -5.89 19.30
CA VAL A 18 6.80 -6.81 18.16
C VAL A 18 6.60 -5.94 16.93
N VAL A 19 7.64 -5.81 16.11
CA VAL A 19 7.45 -5.29 14.76
C VAL A 19 6.73 -6.42 14.04
N ASP A 20 5.43 -6.25 13.77
CA ASP A 20 4.68 -7.16 12.93
C ASP A 20 5.31 -7.11 11.53
N VAL A 21 6.20 -8.05 11.24
CA VAL A 21 6.81 -8.19 9.92
C VAL A 21 5.84 -9.00 9.07
N VAL A 22 5.40 -8.42 7.95
CA VAL A 22 4.73 -9.20 6.90
C VAL A 22 5.81 -9.89 6.11
N GLU A 23 5.80 -11.22 6.15
CA GLU A 23 6.62 -12.06 5.30
C GLU A 23 6.18 -11.91 3.85
N PHE A 24 7.14 -11.97 2.93
CA PHE A 24 6.86 -11.86 1.50
C PHE A 24 7.43 -13.06 0.77
N LEU A 25 6.56 -13.92 0.27
CA LEU A 25 6.93 -15.10 -0.49
C LEU A 25 6.73 -14.82 -1.98
N VAL A 26 7.74 -15.12 -2.79
CA VAL A 26 7.67 -14.94 -4.25
C VAL A 26 7.70 -16.30 -4.92
N GLU A 27 6.64 -16.63 -5.67
CA GLU A 27 6.59 -17.83 -6.51
C GLU A 27 6.75 -17.44 -7.98
N ASP A 28 7.95 -17.66 -8.49
CA ASP A 28 8.28 -17.38 -9.88
C ASP A 28 7.87 -18.54 -10.80
N ASN A 29 6.68 -18.44 -11.40
CA ASN A 29 6.18 -19.36 -12.42
C ASN A 29 6.41 -18.87 -13.87
N THR A 30 7.44 -18.04 -14.11
CA THR A 30 7.81 -17.51 -15.45
C THR A 30 8.51 -18.53 -16.36
N LYS A 31 9.00 -19.65 -15.81
CA LYS A 31 9.69 -20.76 -16.52
C LYS A 31 10.96 -20.28 -17.27
N TYR A 32 11.23 -20.80 -18.48
CA TYR A 32 12.36 -20.40 -19.34
C TYR A 32 11.96 -19.43 -20.45
N SER A 33 10.86 -18.69 -20.26
CA SER A 33 10.43 -17.69 -21.24
C SER A 33 11.41 -16.51 -21.26
N VAL A 34 11.42 -15.73 -22.35
CA VAL A 34 12.19 -14.47 -22.42
C VAL A 34 11.81 -13.53 -21.26
N ASN A 35 10.56 -13.61 -20.81
CA ASN A 35 10.00 -12.90 -19.65
C ASN A 35 10.69 -13.29 -18.33
N ALA A 36 11.14 -14.54 -18.21
CA ALA A 36 11.82 -15.04 -17.01
C ALA A 36 13.21 -14.45 -16.83
N LEU A 37 13.91 -14.10 -17.92
CA LEU A 37 15.19 -13.40 -17.84
C LEU A 37 15.00 -12.03 -17.23
N ARG A 38 14.03 -11.28 -17.74
CA ARG A 38 13.73 -9.94 -17.26
C ARG A 38 13.39 -9.90 -15.77
N PHE A 39 12.53 -10.83 -15.31
CA PHE A 39 12.22 -10.94 -13.89
C PHE A 39 13.46 -11.26 -13.05
N ARG A 40 14.25 -12.27 -13.43
CA ARG A 40 15.43 -12.67 -12.65
C ARG A 40 16.54 -11.61 -12.65
N ASP A 41 16.77 -10.97 -13.78
CA ASP A 41 17.94 -10.12 -14.00
C ASP A 41 17.68 -8.65 -13.57
N GLU A 42 16.46 -8.14 -13.82
CA GLU A 42 16.15 -6.72 -13.58
C GLU A 42 15.34 -6.48 -12.30
N ILE A 43 14.50 -7.45 -11.89
CA ILE A 43 13.55 -7.31 -10.77
C ILE A 43 13.95 -8.16 -9.57
N GLY A 44 14.55 -9.33 -9.83
CA GLY A 44 14.99 -10.31 -8.85
C GLY A 44 15.83 -9.69 -7.74
N GLY A 45 15.65 -10.21 -6.52
CA GLY A 45 16.33 -9.71 -5.33
C GLY A 45 15.76 -8.42 -4.72
N SER A 46 14.66 -7.87 -5.25
CA SER A 46 13.96 -6.76 -4.62
C SER A 46 13.35 -7.19 -3.27
N ASN A 47 13.46 -6.31 -2.26
CA ASN A 47 12.84 -6.54 -0.96
C ASN A 47 11.39 -6.05 -0.95
N PHE A 48 10.45 -6.89 -1.40
CA PHE A 48 9.04 -6.54 -1.46
C PHE A 48 8.38 -6.37 -0.09
N ALA A 49 8.95 -6.94 0.99
CA ALA A 49 8.47 -6.67 2.35
C ALA A 49 8.58 -5.18 2.74
N ARG A 50 9.43 -4.41 2.05
CA ARG A 50 9.49 -2.95 2.19
C ARG A 50 8.16 -2.28 1.82
N ALA A 51 7.39 -2.85 0.90
CA ALA A 51 6.07 -2.33 0.54
C ALA A 51 5.12 -2.31 1.74
N ALA A 52 5.06 -3.41 2.49
CA ALA A 52 4.22 -3.49 3.68
C ALA A 52 4.65 -2.47 4.76
N ASN A 53 5.96 -2.39 5.01
CA ASN A 53 6.53 -1.41 5.93
C ASN A 53 6.23 0.03 5.52
N PHE A 54 6.31 0.33 4.22
CA PHE A 54 5.99 1.65 3.69
C PHE A 54 4.51 1.99 3.89
N VAL A 55 3.60 1.07 3.57
CA VAL A 55 2.15 1.25 3.79
C VAL A 55 1.86 1.50 5.27
N TRP A 56 2.40 0.70 6.20
CA TRP A 56 2.19 0.95 7.64
C TRP A 56 2.81 2.27 8.12
N GLY A 57 3.92 2.69 7.51
CA GLY A 57 4.54 3.99 7.77
C GLY A 57 3.63 5.15 7.37
N LEU A 58 3.01 5.04 6.19
CA LEU A 58 2.13 6.06 5.63
C LEU A 58 0.75 6.12 6.32
N PHE A 59 0.28 4.99 6.87
CA PHE A 59 -0.98 4.87 7.60
C PHE A 59 -0.73 4.48 9.06
N PRO A 60 -0.22 5.38 9.92
CA PRO A 60 0.22 5.05 11.27
C PRO A 60 -0.90 4.69 12.25
N GLN A 61 -2.16 5.08 11.98
CA GLN A 61 -3.33 4.50 12.67
C GLN A 61 -3.43 2.99 12.48
N THR A 62 -2.84 2.56 11.37
CA THR A 62 -2.24 1.27 11.14
C THR A 62 -1.83 0.53 12.39
N LYS A 63 -1.04 1.22 13.22
CA LYS A 63 -0.08 0.60 14.12
C LYS A 63 -0.70 -0.15 15.28
N ASN A 64 -1.95 0.09 15.64
CA ASN A 64 -2.64 -0.75 16.61
C ASN A 64 -3.10 -2.04 15.93
N PRO A 65 -2.72 -3.24 16.42
CA PRO A 65 -3.11 -4.50 15.79
C PRO A 65 -4.63 -4.66 15.61
N SER A 66 -5.44 -4.08 16.52
CA SER A 66 -6.90 -4.09 16.44
C SER A 66 -7.48 -3.26 15.30
N ASP A 67 -6.73 -2.30 14.76
CA ASP A 67 -7.15 -1.42 13.66
C ASP A 67 -6.69 -1.97 12.29
N ARG A 68 -5.99 -3.12 12.26
CA ARG A 68 -5.41 -3.73 11.05
C ARG A 68 -6.23 -4.91 10.56
N ARG A 69 -6.11 -5.17 9.25
CA ARG A 69 -6.26 -6.55 8.75
C ARG A 69 -5.09 -7.38 9.26
N ILE A 70 -5.39 -8.57 9.77
CA ILE A 70 -4.37 -9.52 10.22
C ILE A 70 -3.82 -10.23 8.97
N VAL A 71 -2.68 -9.75 8.48
CA VAL A 71 -1.92 -10.35 7.39
C VAL A 71 -0.49 -10.55 7.89
N THR A 72 -0.02 -11.79 7.93
CA THR A 72 1.33 -12.14 8.39
C THR A 72 2.26 -12.51 7.24
N MET A 73 1.70 -12.89 6.09
CA MET A 73 2.44 -13.22 4.88
C MET A 73 1.66 -12.69 3.67
N ILE A 74 2.38 -12.20 2.66
CA ILE A 74 1.85 -11.92 1.33
C ILE A 74 2.60 -12.81 0.33
N LYS A 75 1.87 -13.54 -0.52
CA LYS A 75 2.44 -14.28 -1.64
C LYS A 75 2.36 -13.46 -2.91
N LEU A 76 3.44 -13.43 -3.69
CA LEU A 76 3.49 -12.86 -5.02
C LEU A 76 3.66 -13.99 -6.04
N LEU A 77 2.61 -14.25 -6.80
CA LEU A 77 2.48 -15.35 -7.73
C LEU A 77 2.64 -14.80 -9.17
N MET A 78 3.68 -15.27 -9.87
CA MET A 78 3.96 -14.85 -11.25
C MET A 78 3.26 -15.76 -12.26
N GLU A 79 2.03 -15.45 -12.68
CA GLU A 79 1.21 -16.35 -13.49
C GLU A 79 0.45 -15.66 -14.63
N MET A 80 -0.29 -16.43 -15.45
CA MET A 80 -1.11 -15.83 -16.52
C MET A 80 -2.46 -15.42 -15.94
N VAL A 81 -2.73 -14.12 -15.89
CA VAL A 81 -4.01 -13.55 -15.44
C VAL A 81 -4.46 -12.46 -16.42
N ASP A 82 -5.71 -12.02 -16.27
CA ASP A 82 -6.20 -10.84 -16.97
C ASP A 82 -5.64 -9.55 -16.33
N GLY A 83 -5.32 -8.56 -17.15
CA GLY A 83 -4.77 -7.28 -16.69
C GLY A 83 -3.30 -7.36 -16.26
N VAL A 84 -2.86 -6.40 -15.44
CA VAL A 84 -1.46 -6.28 -14.98
C VAL A 84 -1.22 -7.12 -13.73
N ALA A 85 -2.07 -6.96 -12.73
CA ALA A 85 -2.09 -7.74 -11.50
C ALA A 85 -3.45 -7.63 -10.84
N TYR A 86 -3.73 -8.54 -9.90
CA TYR A 86 -4.80 -8.36 -8.93
C TYR A 86 -4.39 -8.94 -7.57
N ASN A 87 -5.08 -8.47 -6.53
CA ASN A 87 -4.93 -8.96 -5.17
C ASN A 87 -6.15 -9.77 -4.72
N ASN A 88 -5.90 -10.86 -4.02
CA ASN A 88 -6.87 -11.64 -3.27
C ASN A 88 -6.38 -11.79 -1.82
N ILE A 89 -6.66 -10.77 -1.00
CA ILE A 89 -6.34 -10.71 0.44
C ILE A 89 -4.83 -10.79 0.69
N ASP A 90 -4.25 -11.97 0.77
CA ASP A 90 -2.83 -12.22 1.04
C ASP A 90 -2.08 -12.75 -0.18
N GLU A 91 -2.74 -12.86 -1.33
CA GLU A 91 -2.14 -13.31 -2.59
C GLU A 91 -2.18 -12.20 -3.65
N ILE A 92 -1.02 -11.83 -4.17
CA ILE A 92 -0.85 -10.92 -5.30
C ILE A 92 -0.56 -11.79 -6.52
N HIS A 93 -1.46 -11.74 -7.50
CA HIS A 93 -1.31 -12.45 -8.76
C HIS A 93 -0.84 -11.46 -9.82
N PHE A 94 0.44 -11.54 -10.18
CA PHE A 94 1.05 -10.65 -11.16
C PHE A 94 1.08 -11.33 -12.53
N ASN A 95 0.60 -10.63 -13.56
CA ASN A 95 0.60 -11.18 -14.91
C ASN A 95 2.01 -11.29 -15.46
N LYS A 96 2.55 -12.51 -15.52
CA LYS A 96 3.88 -12.75 -16.10
C LYS A 96 3.96 -12.41 -17.60
N GLY A 97 2.82 -12.32 -18.28
CA GLY A 97 2.74 -11.81 -19.64
C GLY A 97 3.13 -10.34 -19.72
N TYR A 98 2.76 -9.54 -18.72
CA TYR A 98 3.05 -8.10 -18.65
C TYR A 98 4.54 -7.78 -18.45
N LEU A 99 5.35 -8.75 -18.03
CA LEU A 99 6.79 -8.56 -17.85
C LEU A 99 7.48 -8.08 -19.14
N VAL A 100 6.97 -8.40 -20.34
CA VAL A 100 7.55 -7.88 -21.60
C VAL A 100 7.21 -6.42 -21.86
N ASP A 101 6.11 -5.95 -21.29
CA ASP A 101 5.55 -4.62 -21.53
C ASP A 101 5.97 -3.60 -20.46
N LEU A 102 6.63 -4.05 -19.39
CA LEU A 102 7.23 -3.15 -18.40
C LEU A 102 8.11 -2.09 -19.09
N SER A 103 8.13 -0.88 -18.56
CA SER A 103 8.98 0.23 -18.99
C SER A 103 10.48 -0.09 -18.90
N LYS A 104 11.31 0.83 -19.40
CA LYS A 104 12.78 0.70 -19.33
C LYS A 104 13.29 0.49 -17.91
N ASP A 105 12.63 1.12 -16.92
CA ASP A 105 12.90 0.85 -15.51
C ASP A 105 11.92 -0.21 -14.98
N ALA A 106 12.19 -1.47 -15.36
CA ALA A 106 11.34 -2.60 -15.02
C ALA A 106 11.16 -2.76 -13.51
N ARG A 107 12.21 -2.48 -12.72
CA ARG A 107 12.19 -2.61 -11.27
C ARG A 107 11.26 -1.58 -10.64
N ARG A 108 11.35 -0.31 -11.04
CA ARG A 108 10.48 0.76 -10.54
C ARG A 108 9.02 0.48 -10.86
N GLU A 109 8.71 0.10 -12.10
CA GLU A 109 7.34 -0.17 -12.49
C GLU A 109 6.75 -1.40 -11.81
N PHE A 110 7.50 -2.51 -11.78
CA PHE A 110 7.09 -3.72 -11.09
C PHE A 110 6.86 -3.47 -9.61
N SER A 111 7.79 -2.77 -8.95
CA SER A 111 7.67 -2.39 -7.53
C SER A 111 6.45 -1.50 -7.32
N GLY A 112 6.17 -0.57 -8.22
CA GLY A 112 4.98 0.28 -8.15
C GLY A 112 3.68 -0.51 -8.18
N VAL A 113 3.58 -1.52 -9.04
CA VAL A 113 2.42 -2.42 -9.08
C VAL A 113 2.33 -3.24 -7.79
N VAL A 114 3.44 -3.82 -7.30
CA VAL A 114 3.43 -4.57 -6.03
C VAL A 114 3.00 -3.69 -4.86
N TYR A 115 3.48 -2.45 -4.78
CA TYR A 115 3.06 -1.49 -3.74
C TYR A 115 1.57 -1.18 -3.83
N HIS A 116 1.03 -1.03 -5.05
CA HIS A 116 -0.41 -0.88 -5.26
C HIS A 116 -1.17 -2.10 -4.70
N GLU A 117 -0.75 -3.31 -5.04
CA GLU A 117 -1.47 -4.51 -4.62
C GLU A 117 -1.35 -4.80 -3.11
N VAL A 118 -0.22 -4.46 -2.48
CA VAL A 118 -0.03 -4.59 -1.03
C VAL A 118 -1.01 -3.70 -0.24
N VAL A 119 -1.44 -2.57 -0.80
CA VAL A 119 -2.48 -1.74 -0.17
C VAL A 119 -3.79 -2.50 -0.04
N HIS A 120 -4.18 -3.30 -1.04
CA HIS A 120 -5.40 -4.12 -0.98
C HIS A 120 -5.31 -5.21 0.09
N SER A 121 -4.11 -5.73 0.35
CA SER A 121 -3.86 -6.66 1.46
C SER A 121 -4.03 -6.01 2.83
N LEU A 122 -3.39 -4.87 3.03
CA LEU A 122 -3.21 -4.30 4.37
C LEU A 122 -4.32 -3.36 4.82
N LEU A 123 -4.93 -2.61 3.90
CA LEU A 123 -5.92 -1.59 4.23
C LEU A 123 -7.34 -2.15 4.14
N SER A 124 -8.21 -1.74 5.09
CA SER A 124 -9.65 -2.03 5.01
C SER A 124 -10.29 -1.41 3.77
N ASN A 125 -11.18 -2.17 3.14
CA ASN A 125 -12.04 -1.73 2.04
C ASN A 125 -13.49 -1.46 2.52
N GLY A 126 -13.68 -1.08 3.80
CA GLY A 126 -15.00 -0.82 4.35
C GLY A 126 -15.87 -2.06 4.47
N MET A 127 -15.30 -3.19 4.91
CA MET A 127 -16.01 -4.48 4.96
C MET A 127 -16.62 -4.89 3.60
N GLY A 128 -15.95 -4.53 2.50
CA GLY A 128 -16.43 -4.75 1.13
C GLY A 128 -17.50 -3.76 0.65
N GLN A 129 -17.88 -2.77 1.46
CA GLN A 129 -18.90 -1.77 1.13
C GLN A 129 -18.32 -0.53 0.44
N ALA A 130 -17.02 -0.26 0.60
CA ALA A 130 -16.42 0.89 -0.05
C ALA A 130 -16.40 0.71 -1.57
N PRO A 131 -16.72 1.75 -2.35
CA PRO A 131 -16.50 1.73 -3.78
C PRO A 131 -15.06 1.33 -4.08
N VAL A 132 -14.89 0.27 -4.88
CA VAL A 132 -13.58 -0.31 -5.25
C VAL A 132 -12.62 0.76 -5.78
N CYS A 133 -13.14 1.81 -6.42
CA CYS A 133 -12.33 2.91 -6.92
C CYS A 133 -11.59 3.69 -5.82
N ILE A 134 -12.14 3.84 -4.60
CA ILE A 134 -11.49 4.64 -3.54
C ILE A 134 -10.21 3.95 -3.07
N ILE A 135 -10.28 2.66 -2.78
CA ILE A 135 -9.10 1.93 -2.31
C ILE A 135 -8.03 1.81 -3.41
N LYS A 136 -8.44 1.64 -4.67
CA LYS A 136 -7.52 1.69 -5.82
C LYS A 136 -6.80 3.03 -5.94
N ARG A 137 -7.50 4.15 -5.71
CA ARG A 137 -6.88 5.48 -5.73
C ARG A 137 -5.88 5.68 -4.60
N ILE A 138 -6.18 5.17 -3.41
CA ILE A 138 -5.22 5.16 -2.30
C ILE A 138 -4.01 4.32 -2.67
N ALA A 139 -4.20 3.17 -3.31
CA ALA A 139 -3.11 2.32 -3.77
C ALA A 139 -2.20 3.02 -4.81
N ASP A 140 -2.77 3.77 -5.75
CA ASP A 140 -2.00 4.60 -6.68
C ASP A 140 -1.28 5.76 -6.00
N TYR A 141 -1.88 6.35 -4.96
CA TYR A 141 -1.22 7.35 -4.11
C TYR A 141 -0.02 6.75 -3.36
N VAL A 142 -0.14 5.56 -2.78
CA VAL A 142 1.00 4.88 -2.13
C VAL A 142 2.13 4.65 -3.12
N ARG A 143 1.80 4.15 -4.31
CA ARG A 143 2.77 3.98 -5.42
C ARG A 143 3.46 5.31 -5.75
N LEU A 144 2.71 6.41 -5.82
CA LEU A 144 3.26 7.74 -6.07
C LEU A 144 4.23 8.19 -4.96
N LYS A 145 3.88 7.97 -3.69
CA LYS A 145 4.68 8.45 -2.54
C LYS A 145 6.03 7.76 -2.39
N GLU A 146 6.21 6.54 -2.91
CA GLU A 146 7.51 5.87 -2.98
C GLU A 146 8.20 6.09 -4.36
N ASP A 147 7.81 7.15 -5.09
CA ASP A 147 8.40 7.50 -6.40
C ASP A 147 8.35 6.37 -7.44
N HIS A 148 7.30 5.55 -7.40
CA HIS A 148 7.08 4.46 -8.37
C HIS A 148 6.05 4.83 -9.45
N ALA A 149 5.73 6.12 -9.62
CA ALA A 149 4.85 6.59 -10.69
C ALA A 149 5.47 6.27 -12.08
N PRO A 150 4.75 5.61 -13.00
CA PRO A 150 5.16 5.47 -14.39
C PRO A 150 5.48 6.81 -15.04
N ASP A 151 6.43 6.80 -15.98
CA ASP A 151 6.87 8.01 -16.68
C ASP A 151 5.76 8.72 -17.47
N HIS A 152 4.69 7.98 -17.85
CA HIS A 152 3.55 8.54 -18.57
C HIS A 152 2.50 9.19 -17.66
N TRP A 153 2.64 9.09 -16.32
CA TRP A 153 1.72 9.74 -15.39
C TRP A 153 1.85 11.25 -15.48
N VAL A 154 0.71 11.96 -15.40
CA VAL A 154 0.74 13.42 -15.35
C VAL A 154 1.55 13.94 -14.14
N GLY A 155 2.15 15.12 -14.35
CA GLY A 155 2.74 15.90 -13.27
C GLY A 155 1.68 16.50 -12.33
N SER A 156 2.14 17.11 -11.24
CA SER A 156 1.28 17.83 -10.29
C SER A 156 0.46 18.90 -10.99
N GLY A 157 -0.84 18.99 -10.65
CA GLY A 157 -1.79 19.89 -11.31
C GLY A 157 -2.22 19.46 -12.73
N GLY A 158 -1.74 18.32 -13.23
CA GLY A 158 -2.15 17.78 -14.52
C GLY A 158 -3.53 17.11 -14.49
N GLY A 159 -4.16 17.02 -15.66
CA GLY A 159 -5.50 16.44 -15.84
C GLY A 159 -6.63 17.48 -15.80
N HIS A 160 -7.82 17.07 -16.25
CA HIS A 160 -9.00 17.96 -16.34
C HIS A 160 -10.09 17.61 -15.32
N LYS A 161 -9.98 16.45 -14.66
CA LYS A 161 -10.97 15.96 -13.71
C LYS A 161 -10.27 15.10 -12.66
N TRP A 162 -10.46 15.45 -11.39
CA TRP A 162 -9.73 14.88 -10.26
C TRP A 162 -9.83 13.35 -10.13
N ASP A 163 -10.89 12.75 -10.69
CA ASP A 163 -11.24 11.34 -10.54
C ASP A 163 -10.97 10.49 -11.80
N LYS A 164 -10.21 11.05 -12.76
CA LYS A 164 -9.95 10.47 -14.08
C LYS A 164 -8.57 9.82 -14.15
N GLY A 165 -8.54 8.48 -14.19
CA GLY A 165 -7.28 7.74 -14.34
C GLY A 165 -6.50 7.64 -13.03
N TYR A 166 -5.50 6.75 -13.04
CA TYR A 166 -4.67 6.45 -11.87
C TYR A 166 -3.78 7.63 -11.48
N ASP A 167 -3.17 8.26 -12.48
CA ASP A 167 -2.23 9.36 -12.35
C ASP A 167 -2.88 10.63 -11.78
N VAL A 168 -3.93 11.14 -12.42
CA VAL A 168 -4.60 12.38 -11.96
C VAL A 168 -5.15 12.19 -10.55
N THR A 169 -5.71 11.01 -10.25
CA THR A 169 -6.29 10.79 -8.92
C THR A 169 -5.22 10.64 -7.84
N ALA A 170 -4.10 9.99 -8.11
CA ALA A 170 -2.97 9.94 -7.17
C ALA A 170 -2.40 11.33 -6.90
N ARG A 171 -2.20 12.14 -7.95
CA ARG A 171 -1.77 13.55 -7.83
C ARG A 171 -2.77 14.42 -7.07
N PHE A 172 -4.05 14.14 -7.25
CA PHE A 172 -5.08 14.83 -6.52
C PHE A 172 -5.06 14.51 -5.03
N LEU A 173 -4.87 13.23 -4.66
CA LEU A 173 -4.70 12.84 -3.26
C LEU A 173 -3.43 13.42 -2.65
N GLU A 174 -2.34 13.51 -3.42
CA GLU A 174 -1.11 14.21 -3.03
C GLU A 174 -1.39 15.68 -2.72
N TYR A 175 -2.06 16.40 -3.61
CA TYR A 175 -2.47 17.79 -3.38
C TYR A 175 -3.35 17.95 -2.12
N CYS A 176 -4.35 17.08 -1.93
CA CYS A 176 -5.17 17.13 -0.71
C CYS A 176 -4.35 16.88 0.56
N ASN A 177 -3.34 16.02 0.48
CA ASN A 177 -2.44 15.77 1.61
C ASN A 177 -1.46 16.93 1.85
N GLU A 178 -1.07 17.69 0.82
CA GLU A 178 -0.30 18.93 1.00
C GLU A 178 -1.11 20.01 1.73
N LEU A 179 -2.42 20.08 1.48
CA LEU A 179 -3.33 21.00 2.18
C LEU A 179 -3.64 20.54 3.62
N MET A 180 -3.80 19.24 3.82
CA MET A 180 -4.04 18.62 5.12
C MET A 180 -3.25 17.32 5.20
N ASP A 181 -2.13 17.33 5.92
CA ASP A 181 -1.13 16.23 5.95
C ASP A 181 -1.69 14.86 6.36
N VAL A 182 -2.86 14.85 7.00
CA VAL A 182 -3.56 13.64 7.43
C VAL A 182 -4.70 13.22 6.50
N PHE A 183 -4.88 13.88 5.35
CA PHE A 183 -6.07 13.71 4.51
C PHE A 183 -6.29 12.27 4.04
N VAL A 184 -5.27 11.66 3.42
CA VAL A 184 -5.40 10.29 2.91
C VAL A 184 -5.52 9.28 4.06
N VAL A 185 -4.86 9.58 5.19
CA VAL A 185 -4.95 8.81 6.43
C VAL A 185 -6.37 8.84 7.00
N GLU A 186 -6.98 10.01 7.12
CA GLU A 186 -8.35 10.19 7.61
C GLU A 186 -9.39 9.61 6.64
N LEU A 187 -9.13 9.70 5.33
CA LEU A 187 -9.96 9.04 4.32
C LEU A 187 -9.97 7.53 4.53
N HIS A 188 -8.80 6.91 4.76
CA HIS A 188 -8.70 5.48 5.05
C HIS A 188 -9.35 5.10 6.37
N LYS A 189 -9.10 5.84 7.46
CA LYS A 189 -9.72 5.61 8.78
C LYS A 189 -11.23 5.51 8.71
N LYS A 190 -11.86 6.39 7.93
CA LYS A 190 -13.31 6.39 7.75
C LYS A 190 -13.84 5.11 7.11
N MET A 191 -12.99 4.28 6.51
CA MET A 191 -13.32 2.98 5.93
C MET A 191 -13.04 1.78 6.87
N ASN A 192 -12.61 2.00 8.13
CA ASN A 192 -12.33 0.87 9.03
C ASN A 192 -13.59 0.12 9.47
N ASP A 193 -14.66 0.86 9.80
CA ASP A 193 -15.91 0.29 10.36
C ASP A 193 -17.04 0.14 9.32
N GLY A 194 -16.71 0.22 8.03
CA GLY A 194 -17.68 0.21 6.91
C GLY A 194 -17.51 1.43 5.98
N TYR A 195 -18.42 1.60 5.02
CA TYR A 195 -18.45 2.77 4.14
C TYR A 195 -19.81 3.46 4.15
N SER A 196 -19.82 4.79 4.14
CA SER A 196 -21.01 5.59 3.87
C SER A 196 -20.73 6.66 2.82
N GLU A 197 -21.73 7.03 2.01
CA GLU A 197 -21.62 8.13 1.03
C GLU A 197 -21.23 9.46 1.68
N ASN A 198 -21.44 9.61 3.00
CA ASN A 198 -21.00 10.79 3.72
C ASN A 198 -19.46 10.93 3.73
N ILE A 199 -18.71 9.83 3.58
CA ILE A 199 -17.24 9.86 3.44
C ILE A 199 -16.86 10.57 2.15
N LYS A 200 -17.49 10.20 1.03
CA LYS A 200 -17.29 10.86 -0.27
C LYS A 200 -17.76 12.32 -0.24
N ASN A 201 -18.90 12.61 0.39
CA ASN A 201 -19.39 13.99 0.49
C ASN A 201 -18.48 14.87 1.35
N ASN A 202 -17.94 14.34 2.45
CA ASN A 202 -16.96 15.06 3.26
C ASN A 202 -15.65 15.28 2.49
N PHE A 203 -15.17 14.26 1.77
CA PHE A 203 -14.03 14.37 0.86
C PHE A 203 -14.23 15.53 -0.12
N MET A 204 -15.36 15.56 -0.84
CA MET A 204 -15.71 16.63 -1.77
C MET A 204 -15.85 18.01 -1.09
N ARG A 205 -16.32 18.07 0.16
CA ARG A 205 -16.40 19.33 0.92
C ARG A 205 -15.03 19.89 1.27
N TYR A 206 -14.08 19.07 1.71
CA TYR A 206 -12.71 19.54 2.01
C TYR A 206 -12.04 20.17 0.79
N ILE A 207 -12.34 19.65 -0.40
CA ILE A 207 -11.84 20.18 -1.67
C ILE A 207 -12.47 21.55 -1.98
N TRP A 208 -13.80 21.68 -1.82
CA TRP A 208 -14.53 22.90 -2.13
C TRP A 208 -14.15 24.09 -1.22
N PHE A 209 -13.79 23.84 0.04
CA PHE A 209 -13.34 24.90 0.96
C PHE A 209 -11.86 25.27 0.80
N SER A 210 -11.10 24.57 -0.05
CA SER A 210 -9.66 24.77 -0.25
C SER A 210 -9.31 25.38 -1.62
N THR A 211 -10.31 25.75 -2.42
CA THR A 211 -10.20 26.42 -3.74
C THR A 211 -10.94 27.74 -3.71
#